data_AF-A0A6G9W7B8-F1
#
_entry.id   AF-A0A6G9W7B8-F1
#
_cell.length_a   1.000
_cell.length_b   1.000
_cell.length_c   1.000
_cell.angle_alpha   90.00
_cell.angle_beta   90.00
_cell.angle_gamma   90.00
#
_symmetry.space_group_name_H-M   'P 1'
#
loop_
_entity.id
_entity.type
_entity.pdbx_description
1 polymer ?
#
loop_
_entity_poly.entity_id
_entity_poly.type
_entity_poly.pdbx_seq_one_letter_code
_entity_poly.pdbx_strand_id
1 'polypeptide(L)'
;MSLTPPPGGRGRSSAAMRRAHARRPDREDFLRRWSMLMIASFRTAEDCAEHFSVTLPCACNWREGMHRPSGDHVDFAQASLPEYERIMRGG
;
A
#
# COMPACT_ATOMS: atom_id res chain seq x y z
N MET A 1 30.11 39.91 5.85
CA MET A 1 30.47 38.48 5.85
C MET A 1 29.40 37.74 5.07
N SER A 2 29.70 37.33 3.84
CA SER A 2 28.75 36.64 2.95
C SER A 2 29.06 35.14 2.94
N LEU A 3 28.09 34.31 3.34
CA LEU A 3 28.20 32.86 3.29
C LEU A 3 27.68 32.36 1.94
N THR A 4 28.59 32.03 1.03
CA THR A 4 28.28 31.32 -0.21
C THR A 4 28.02 29.85 0.10
N PRO A 5 26.86 29.25 -0.23
CA PRO A 5 26.63 27.83 -0.02
C PRO A 5 27.40 26.98 -1.04
N PRO A 6 27.84 25.75 -0.69
CA PRO A 6 28.65 24.91 -1.55
C PRO A 6 27.83 24.33 -2.74
N PRO A 7 28.45 24.14 -3.91
CA PRO A 7 27.79 23.51 -5.04
C PRO A 7 27.79 22.00 -4.83
N GLY A 8 26.64 21.41 -4.48
CA GLY A 8 26.58 19.94 -4.39
C GLY A 8 25.44 19.30 -3.60
N GLY A 9 24.44 20.05 -3.13
CA GLY A 9 23.25 19.42 -2.57
C GLY A 9 22.38 18.84 -3.69
N ARG A 10 22.33 17.51 -3.83
CA ARG A 10 21.29 16.81 -4.61
C ARG A 10 19.92 17.03 -3.97
N GLY A 11 19.40 18.25 -4.06
CA GLY A 11 18.03 18.57 -3.74
C GLY A 11 17.16 17.77 -4.71
N ARG A 12 16.33 16.88 -4.17
CA ARG A 12 15.27 16.21 -4.94
C ARG A 12 14.39 17.33 -5.50
N SER A 13 14.62 17.70 -6.76
CA SER A 13 13.95 18.84 -7.36
C SER A 13 12.43 18.62 -7.29
N SER A 14 11.67 19.70 -7.12
CA SER A 14 10.21 19.65 -7.19
C SER A 14 9.70 19.01 -8.48
N ALA A 15 10.52 19.01 -9.55
CA ALA A 15 10.26 18.28 -10.80
C ALA A 15 10.43 16.74 -10.65
N ALA A 16 11.40 16.25 -9.88
CA ALA A 16 11.54 14.83 -9.55
C ALA A 16 10.38 14.34 -8.67
N MET A 17 9.95 15.16 -7.70
CA MET A 17 8.77 14.88 -6.88
C MET A 17 7.49 14.83 -7.76
N ARG A 18 7.32 15.78 -8.69
CA ARG A 18 6.20 15.80 -9.63
C ARG A 18 6.19 14.61 -10.60
N ARG A 19 7.35 14.18 -11.12
CA ARG A 19 7.46 12.99 -11.97
C ARG A 19 7.13 11.69 -11.22
N ALA A 20 7.53 11.56 -9.95
CA ALA A 20 7.13 10.43 -9.11
C ALA A 20 5.62 10.40 -8.81
N HIS A 21 4.93 11.55 -8.91
CA HIS A 21 3.48 11.68 -8.72
C HIS A 21 2.65 11.51 -10.00
N ALA A 22 3.27 11.46 -11.19
CA ALA A 22 2.57 11.52 -12.48
C ALA A 22 1.80 10.24 -12.85
N ARG A 23 2.03 9.13 -12.14
CA ARG A 23 1.24 7.89 -12.22
C ARG A 23 1.14 7.27 -10.83
N ARG A 24 0.42 7.90 -9.90
CA ARG A 24 -0.03 7.15 -8.73
C ARG A 24 -1.15 6.21 -9.21
N PRO A 25 -1.06 4.90 -8.93
CA PRO A 25 -2.25 4.04 -9.01
C PRO A 25 -3.37 4.75 -8.25
N ASP A 26 -4.57 4.73 -8.81
CA ASP A 26 -5.72 5.31 -8.15
C ASP A 26 -5.85 4.68 -6.75
N ARG A 27 -5.70 5.54 -5.73
CA ARG A 27 -5.65 5.11 -4.33
C ARG A 27 -6.98 4.47 -3.93
N GLU A 28 -8.09 5.00 -4.43
CA GLU A 28 -9.43 4.50 -4.09
C GLU A 28 -9.65 3.12 -4.69
N ASP A 29 -9.26 2.95 -5.95
CA ASP A 29 -9.27 1.66 -6.64
C ASP A 29 -8.39 0.62 -5.96
N PHE A 30 -7.18 1.01 -5.55
CA PHE A 30 -6.29 0.12 -4.82
C PHE A 30 -6.91 -0.33 -3.49
N LEU A 31 -7.46 0.61 -2.70
CA LEU A 31 -8.06 0.30 -1.41
C LEU A 31 -9.31 -0.56 -1.55
N ARG A 32 -10.11 -0.32 -2.60
CA ARG A 32 -11.27 -1.16 -2.94
C ARG A 32 -10.83 -2.60 -3.25
N ARG A 33 -9.85 -2.80 -4.13
CA ARG A 33 -9.34 -4.13 -4.48
C ARG A 33 -8.68 -4.82 -3.27
N TRP A 34 -7.95 -4.07 -2.46
CA TRP A 34 -7.35 -4.57 -1.23
C TRP A 34 -8.41 -5.06 -0.23
N SER A 35 -9.44 -4.26 0.03
CA SER A 35 -10.59 -4.65 0.85
C SER A 35 -11.27 -5.92 0.32
N MET A 36 -11.53 -5.98 -1.00
CA MET A 36 -12.09 -7.17 -1.64
C MET A 36 -11.20 -8.41 -1.47
N LEU A 37 -9.88 -8.26 -1.60
CA LEU A 37 -8.94 -9.37 -1.39
C LEU A 37 -9.01 -9.89 0.05
N MET A 38 -9.05 -8.99 1.04
CA MET A 38 -9.18 -9.40 2.46
C MET A 38 -10.51 -10.13 2.71
N ILE A 39 -11.62 -9.61 2.17
CA ILE A 39 -12.94 -10.22 2.32
C ILE A 39 -13.01 -11.59 1.62
N ALA A 40 -12.36 -11.74 0.46
CA ALA A 40 -12.33 -12.99 -0.28
C ALA A 40 -11.42 -14.05 0.36
N SER A 41 -10.36 -13.61 1.05
CA SER A 41 -9.35 -14.50 1.63
C SER A 41 -9.66 -14.92 3.06
N PHE A 42 -10.40 -14.09 3.82
CA PHE A 42 -10.63 -14.31 5.25
C PHE A 42 -12.10 -14.16 5.62
N ARG A 43 -12.57 -15.11 6.43
CA ARG A 43 -13.94 -15.09 6.95
C ARG A 43 -14.13 -13.97 7.97
N THR A 44 -13.15 -13.80 8.86
CA THR A 44 -13.19 -12.84 9.96
C THR A 44 -12.03 -11.85 9.90
N ALA A 45 -12.09 -10.78 10.70
CA ALA A 45 -11.00 -9.82 10.80
C ALA A 45 -9.86 -10.38 11.65
N GLU A 46 -10.19 -11.27 12.58
CA GLU A 46 -9.28 -12.03 13.42
C GLU A 46 -8.40 -12.96 12.58
N ASP A 47 -8.98 -13.73 11.64
CA ASP A 47 -8.21 -14.59 10.73
C ASP A 47 -7.22 -13.77 9.89
N CYS A 48 -7.65 -12.61 9.41
CA CYS A 48 -6.79 -11.68 8.68
C CYS A 48 -5.67 -11.12 9.59
N ALA A 49 -5.99 -10.77 10.83
CA ALA A 49 -5.03 -10.26 11.79
C ALA A 49 -3.96 -11.31 12.13
N GLU A 50 -4.37 -12.56 12.35
CA GLU A 50 -3.49 -13.70 12.61
C GLU A 50 -2.58 -13.98 11.41
N HIS A 51 -3.16 -14.10 10.20
CA HIS A 51 -2.40 -14.40 8.98
C HIS A 51 -1.30 -13.37 8.70
N PHE A 52 -1.59 -12.08 8.91
CA PHE A 52 -0.62 -11.00 8.68
C PHE A 52 0.17 -10.61 9.92
N SER A 53 -0.09 -11.22 11.09
CA SER A 53 0.50 -10.81 12.38
C SER A 53 0.32 -9.31 12.68
N VAL A 54 -0.86 -8.77 12.39
CA VAL A 54 -1.25 -7.37 12.65
C VAL A 54 -2.29 -7.29 13.76
N THR A 55 -2.58 -6.08 14.24
CA THR A 55 -3.64 -5.88 15.23
C THR A 55 -5.03 -6.02 14.59
N LEU A 56 -6.04 -6.42 15.37
CA LEU A 56 -7.44 -6.51 14.93
C LEU A 56 -7.95 -5.19 14.30
N PRO A 57 -7.71 -3.99 14.87
CA PRO A 57 -8.09 -2.75 14.22
C PRO A 57 -7.43 -2.54 12.85
N CYS A 58 -6.19 -3.00 12.64
CA CYS A 58 -5.54 -2.92 11.34
C CYS A 58 -6.28 -3.79 10.32
N ALA A 59 -6.61 -5.03 10.70
CA ALA A 59 -7.36 -5.95 9.85
C ALA A 59 -8.77 -5.43 9.51
N CYS A 60 -9.50 -4.84 10.47
CA CYS A 60 -10.78 -4.18 10.19
C CYS A 60 -10.61 -3.04 9.17
N ASN A 61 -9.62 -2.16 9.38
CA ASN A 61 -9.35 -1.07 8.44
C ASN A 61 -9.01 -1.55 7.03
N TRP A 62 -8.32 -2.69 6.91
CA TRP A 62 -8.02 -3.29 5.60
C TRP A 62 -9.27 -3.87 4.95
N ARG A 63 -10.09 -4.62 5.70
CA ARG A 63 -11.37 -5.16 5.21
C ARG A 63 -12.34 -4.05 4.81
N GLU A 64 -12.31 -2.91 5.47
CA GLU A 64 -13.15 -1.73 5.15
C GLU A 64 -12.54 -0.81 4.09
N GLY A 65 -11.29 -1.04 3.65
CA GLY A 65 -10.62 -0.20 2.66
C GLY A 65 -10.20 1.18 3.18
N MET A 66 -10.10 1.36 4.50
CA MET A 66 -9.79 2.64 5.13
C MET A 66 -8.29 2.96 5.10
N HIS A 67 -7.45 1.94 5.29
CA HIS A 67 -6.00 2.08 5.34
C HIS A 67 -5.29 1.18 4.34
N ARG A 68 -4.17 1.68 3.82
CA ARG A 68 -3.29 0.91 2.93
C ARG A 68 -2.37 0.00 3.75
N PRO A 69 -2.08 -1.22 3.28
CA PRO A 69 -0.95 -2.00 3.78
C PRO A 69 0.37 -1.30 3.45
N SER A 70 1.41 -1.63 4.21
CA SER A 70 2.80 -1.37 3.83
C SER A 70 3.26 -2.36 2.77
N GLY A 71 4.37 -2.05 2.09
CA GLY A 71 4.85 -2.84 0.93
C GLY A 71 5.18 -4.29 1.27
N ASP A 72 5.76 -4.54 2.45
CA ASP A 72 6.01 -5.89 2.99
C ASP A 72 4.73 -6.73 3.13
N HIS A 73 3.64 -6.15 3.62
CA HIS A 73 2.35 -6.85 3.68
C HIS A 73 1.77 -7.11 2.28
N VAL A 74 2.04 -6.21 1.32
CA VAL A 74 1.64 -6.43 -0.08
C VAL A 74 2.43 -7.60 -0.70
N ASP A 75 3.74 -7.65 -0.47
CA ASP A 75 4.60 -8.74 -0.95
C ASP A 75 4.20 -10.08 -0.31
N PHE A 76 3.92 -10.08 0.99
CA PHE A 76 3.43 -11.27 1.69
C PHE A 76 2.05 -11.72 1.18
N ALA A 77 1.13 -10.79 0.93
CA ALA A 77 -0.18 -11.11 0.35
C ALA A 77 -0.03 -11.72 -1.06
N GLN A 78 0.88 -11.19 -1.88
CA GLN A 78 1.15 -11.74 -3.21
C GLN A 78 1.69 -13.17 -3.14
N ALA A 79 2.51 -13.48 -2.15
CA ALA A 79 3.09 -14.81 -1.97
C ALA A 79 2.13 -15.84 -1.33
N SER A 80 1.19 -15.38 -0.50
CA SER A 80 0.37 -16.27 0.34
C SER A 80 -1.10 -16.37 -0.06
N LEU A 81 -1.65 -15.39 -0.78
CA LEU A 81 -3.08 -15.36 -1.11
C LEU A 81 -3.33 -15.78 -2.57
N PRO A 82 -4.06 -16.88 -2.82
CA PRO A 82 -4.25 -17.42 -4.17
C PRO A 82 -5.01 -16.47 -5.09
N GLU A 83 -5.90 -15.65 -4.54
CA GLU A 83 -6.75 -14.73 -5.30
C GLU A 83 -6.10 -13.36 -5.56
N TYR A 84 -4.87 -13.14 -5.08
CA TYR A 84 -4.19 -11.84 -5.14
C TYR A 84 -4.14 -11.30 -6.57
N GLU A 85 -3.61 -12.09 -7.50
CA GLU A 85 -3.40 -11.69 -8.89
C GLU A 85 -4.72 -11.33 -9.58
N ARG A 86 -5.74 -12.17 -9.42
CA ARG A 86 -7.06 -11.96 -10.02
C ARG A 86 -7.72 -10.67 -9.52
N ILE A 87 -7.70 -10.43 -8.22
CA ILE A 87 -8.40 -9.29 -7.60
C ILE A 87 -7.60 -7.99 -7.77
N MET A 88 -6.28 -8.01 -7.55
CA MET A 88 -5.47 -6.80 -7.56
C MET A 88 -5.14 -6.29 -8.97
N ARG A 89 -5.08 -7.18 -9.97
CA ARG A 89 -4.80 -6.78 -11.37
C ARG A 89 -6.05 -6.56 -12.23
N GLY A 90 -7.25 -6.79 -11.66
CA GLY A 90 -8.52 -6.51 -12.33
C GLY A 90 -8.77 -7.44 -13.51
N GLY A 91 -8.94 -8.73 -13.23
CA GLY A 91 -9.40 -9.71 -14.23
C GLY A 91 -10.67 -9.27 -14.96
#